data_AF-Q2QQ27-F1
#
_entry.id   AF-Q2QQ27-F1
#
_cell.length_a   1.000
_cell.length_b   1.000
_cell.length_c   1.000
_cell.angle_alpha   90.00
_cell.angle_beta   90.00
_cell.angle_gamma   90.00
#
_symmetry.space_group_name_H-M   'P 1'
#
loop_
_entity.id
_entity.type
_entity.pdbx_description
1 polymer ?
#
loop_
_entity_poly.entity_id
_entity_poly.type
_entity_poly.pdbx_seq_one_letter_code
_entity_poly.pdbx_strand_id
1 'polypeptide(L)'
;MFEATCRLRGSVAIANAFLVANCDGLKRWVICYEKLAGILSDYPDDHMLTTFGAFSSNGTDSLSPYWSNQIKMIITTLSDMGIRNVSHGGMSNPESYALTESLDIKLINMGKNENSRTYQHDLADFGTFLCQTPYIGASKCTSWTGFHFLINSNAMSQRYLWADIVKGHPLFLDPPSKLRCYVNLFEWSELIQISEKTAFCDACYKLMPDLTQKTLWGWISCCPASVKIYLNQAYKGISIYEDIITFVKNMILHGRQELMNANGGRWSDAHFCHKIEQLFPGFMSVAYALSKATRSDLNKLLGRA
;
A
#
# COMPACT_ATOMS: atom_id res chain seq x y z
N MET A 1 17.68 -30.67 -17.56
CA MET A 1 18.56 -29.85 -18.40
C MET A 1 18.77 -28.54 -17.66
N PHE A 2 19.94 -28.31 -17.08
CA PHE A 2 20.23 -27.08 -16.32
C PHE A 2 20.80 -26.05 -17.29
N GLU A 3 20.01 -25.04 -17.63
CA GLU A 3 20.42 -23.94 -18.48
C GLU A 3 21.36 -23.02 -17.70
N ALA A 4 22.51 -22.72 -18.28
CA ALA A 4 23.56 -21.93 -17.67
C ALA A 4 23.14 -20.46 -17.58
N THR A 5 22.68 -20.00 -16.41
CA THR A 5 22.47 -18.58 -16.17
C THR A 5 23.81 -17.84 -16.11
N CYS A 6 23.92 -16.81 -16.95
CA CYS A 6 25.06 -15.94 -17.12
C CYS A 6 25.73 -15.50 -15.80
N ARG A 7 27.07 -15.39 -15.82
CA ARG A 7 27.83 -14.68 -14.77
C ARG A 7 27.38 -13.21 -14.73
N LEU A 8 26.43 -12.88 -13.87
CA LEU A 8 26.12 -11.50 -13.51
C LEU A 8 27.27 -10.95 -12.65
N ARG A 9 28.02 -9.96 -13.16
CA ARG A 9 28.87 -9.12 -12.31
C ARG A 9 27.94 -8.19 -11.51
N GLY A 10 27.59 -8.59 -10.30
CA GLY A 10 26.74 -7.82 -9.36
C GLY A 10 27.44 -7.59 -8.02
N SER A 11 27.08 -6.50 -7.33
CA SER A 11 27.63 -6.14 -6.02
C SER A 11 27.22 -7.14 -4.92
N VAL A 12 27.88 -7.06 -3.75
CA VAL A 12 27.52 -7.84 -2.54
C VAL A 12 26.02 -7.72 -2.20
N ALA A 13 25.35 -6.63 -2.56
CA ALA A 13 23.90 -6.48 -2.37
C ALA A 13 23.05 -7.41 -3.26
N ILE A 14 23.55 -7.74 -4.46
CA ILE A 14 22.90 -8.71 -5.37
C ILE A 14 23.18 -10.13 -4.86
N ALA A 15 24.41 -10.42 -4.43
CA ALA A 15 24.74 -11.70 -3.81
C ALA A 15 23.95 -11.94 -2.51
N ASN A 16 23.75 -10.93 -1.66
CA ASN A 16 22.92 -11.05 -0.45
C ASN A 16 21.42 -11.15 -0.74
N ALA A 17 20.98 -10.90 -1.97
CA ALA A 17 19.60 -11.17 -2.39
C ALA A 17 19.40 -12.65 -2.80
N PHE A 18 20.49 -13.40 -3.05
CA PHE A 18 20.47 -14.80 -3.48
C PHE A 18 21.19 -15.67 -2.44
N LEU A 19 20.49 -16.61 -1.82
CA LEU A 19 21.08 -17.57 -0.88
C LEU A 19 22.03 -18.53 -1.59
N VAL A 20 23.30 -18.16 -1.75
CA VAL A 20 24.26 -18.94 -2.54
C VAL A 20 25.08 -19.89 -1.65
N ALA A 21 25.02 -21.19 -1.91
CA ALA A 21 25.89 -22.22 -1.34
C ALA A 21 26.89 -22.72 -2.40
N ASN A 22 28.16 -22.91 -2.04
CA ASN A 22 29.12 -23.56 -2.95
C ASN A 22 28.90 -25.09 -2.90
N CYS A 23 28.55 -25.69 -4.03
CA CYS A 23 28.40 -27.13 -4.13
C CYS A 23 29.67 -27.73 -4.76
N ASP A 24 30.51 -28.35 -3.91
CA ASP A 24 31.79 -28.94 -4.32
C ASP A 24 31.63 -30.02 -5.39
N GLY A 25 30.57 -30.83 -5.30
CA GLY A 25 30.27 -31.87 -6.30
C GLY A 25 29.89 -31.32 -7.69
N LEU A 26 29.32 -30.11 -7.74
CA LEU A 26 28.90 -29.45 -8.99
C LEU A 26 29.90 -28.38 -9.46
N LYS A 27 30.98 -28.14 -8.69
CA LYS A 27 31.98 -27.08 -8.88
C LYS A 27 31.36 -25.72 -9.20
N ARG A 28 30.19 -25.44 -8.62
CA ARG A 28 29.43 -24.21 -8.90
C ARG A 28 28.70 -23.75 -7.65
N TRP A 29 28.47 -22.44 -7.61
CA TRP A 29 27.57 -21.80 -6.68
C TRP A 29 26.12 -22.17 -7.04
N VAL A 30 25.42 -22.77 -6.09
CA VAL A 30 24.02 -23.19 -6.18
C VAL A 30 23.21 -22.27 -5.27
N ILE A 31 22.06 -21.78 -5.74
CA ILE A 31 21.17 -21.00 -4.90
C ILE A 31 20.21 -21.98 -4.23
N CYS A 32 20.27 -22.11 -2.90
CA CYS A 32 19.38 -22.95 -2.13
C CYS A 32 18.31 -22.06 -1.49
N TYR A 33 17.05 -22.32 -1.81
CA TYR A 33 15.94 -21.57 -1.26
C TYR A 33 14.70 -22.44 -1.21
N GLU A 34 13.82 -22.16 -0.25
CA GLU A 34 12.48 -22.76 -0.25
C GLU A 34 11.57 -21.88 -1.10
N LYS A 35 10.90 -22.48 -2.07
CA LYS A 35 9.88 -21.76 -2.85
C LYS A 35 8.75 -21.38 -1.91
N LEU A 36 8.28 -20.13 -1.98
CA LEU A 36 7.14 -19.69 -1.20
C LEU A 36 5.96 -20.64 -1.43
N ALA A 37 5.68 -20.98 -2.69
CA ALA A 37 4.63 -21.93 -3.09
C ALA A 37 4.60 -23.25 -2.28
N GLY A 38 5.77 -23.84 -1.95
CA GLY A 38 5.84 -25.06 -1.16
C GLY A 38 5.42 -24.84 0.29
N ILE A 39 5.85 -23.73 0.88
CA ILE A 39 5.42 -23.34 2.24
C ILE A 39 3.91 -23.09 2.28
N LEU A 40 3.34 -22.51 1.22
CA LEU A 40 1.89 -22.26 1.16
C LEU A 40 1.07 -23.53 0.99
N SER A 41 1.61 -24.55 0.31
CA SER A 41 0.92 -25.83 0.13
C SER A 41 1.04 -26.73 1.36
N ASP A 42 2.15 -26.63 2.09
CA ASP A 42 2.54 -27.60 3.11
C ASP A 42 2.05 -27.21 4.52
N TYR A 43 1.72 -25.94 4.76
CA TYR A 43 1.20 -25.46 6.04
C TYR A 43 -0.28 -25.05 5.94
N PRO A 44 -1.22 -25.78 6.59
CA PRO A 44 -2.62 -25.36 6.64
C PRO A 44 -2.76 -24.00 7.34
N ASP A 45 -3.80 -23.26 6.94
CA ASP A 45 -4.03 -21.82 7.18
C ASP A 45 -3.72 -21.32 8.59
N ASP A 46 -3.99 -22.11 9.63
CA ASP A 46 -3.83 -21.71 11.04
C ASP A 46 -2.35 -21.51 11.45
N HIS A 47 -1.42 -22.33 10.94
CA HIS A 47 0.01 -22.17 11.28
C HIS A 47 0.61 -20.94 10.59
N MET A 48 0.29 -20.72 9.31
CA MET A 48 0.75 -19.56 8.55
C MET A 48 0.23 -18.24 9.12
N LEU A 49 -1.01 -18.22 9.62
CA LEU A 49 -1.58 -17.06 10.31
C LEU A 49 -0.84 -16.75 11.63
N THR A 50 -0.40 -17.77 12.37
CA THR A 50 0.37 -17.56 13.61
C THR A 50 1.82 -17.16 13.38
N THR A 51 2.46 -17.62 12.29
CA THR A 51 3.87 -17.34 12.00
C THR A 51 4.07 -16.03 11.24
N PHE A 52 3.20 -15.71 10.28
CA PHE A 52 3.38 -14.56 9.39
C PHE A 52 2.33 -13.45 9.59
N GLY A 53 1.18 -13.78 10.18
CA GLY A 53 0.08 -12.85 10.50
C GLY A 53 -0.45 -12.10 9.29
N ALA A 54 -1.66 -12.40 8.79
CA ALA A 54 -2.21 -11.69 7.63
C ALA A 54 -2.52 -10.21 7.91
N PHE A 55 -3.27 -9.98 8.99
CA PHE A 55 -3.63 -8.67 9.52
C PHE A 55 -3.55 -8.71 11.03
N SER A 56 -3.34 -7.55 11.65
CA SER A 56 -3.52 -7.40 13.09
C SER A 56 -4.88 -7.99 13.50
N SER A 57 -4.86 -9.01 14.38
CA SER A 57 -6.03 -9.73 14.91
C SER A 57 -7.06 -8.84 15.64
N ASN A 58 -6.82 -7.53 15.69
CA ASN A 58 -7.59 -6.57 16.48
C ASN A 58 -8.54 -5.72 15.61
N GLY A 59 -8.98 -6.22 14.45
CA GLY A 59 -9.99 -5.54 13.62
C GLY A 59 -9.53 -4.19 13.05
N THR A 60 -8.21 -4.04 12.81
CA THR A 60 -7.66 -2.85 12.17
C THR A 60 -7.34 -3.14 10.71
N ASP A 61 -7.69 -2.22 9.80
CA ASP A 61 -7.27 -2.20 8.38
C ASP A 61 -5.76 -1.92 8.26
N SER A 62 -4.94 -2.71 8.95
CA SER A 62 -3.49 -2.55 9.02
C SER A 62 -2.82 -3.89 8.75
N LEU A 63 -2.05 -3.93 7.65
CA LEU A 63 -1.17 -5.03 7.32
C LEU A 63 -0.32 -5.38 8.54
N SER A 64 -0.04 -6.67 8.73
CA SER A 64 0.91 -7.07 9.76
C SER A 64 2.28 -6.40 9.54
N PRO A 65 3.06 -6.17 10.61
CA PRO A 65 4.41 -5.64 10.46
C PRO A 65 5.27 -6.48 9.52
N TYR A 66 5.09 -7.81 9.53
CA TYR A 66 5.77 -8.72 8.62
C TYR A 66 5.42 -8.41 7.15
N TRP A 67 4.14 -8.45 6.77
CA TRP A 67 3.74 -8.19 5.38
C TRP A 67 4.05 -6.77 4.92
N SER A 68 3.90 -5.79 5.81
CA SER A 68 4.31 -4.41 5.56
C SER A 68 5.79 -4.34 5.17
N ASN A 69 6.66 -5.05 5.89
CA ASN A 69 8.09 -5.09 5.57
C ASN A 69 8.38 -5.85 4.27
N GLN A 70 7.79 -7.04 4.07
CA GLN A 70 8.01 -7.84 2.86
C GLN A 70 7.56 -7.09 1.60
N ILE A 71 6.39 -6.44 1.62
CA ILE A 71 5.90 -5.65 0.49
C ILE A 71 6.83 -4.46 0.21
N LYS A 72 7.31 -3.73 1.24
CA LYS A 72 8.29 -2.64 1.07
C LYS A 72 9.59 -3.12 0.44
N MET A 73 10.07 -4.31 0.81
CA MET A 73 11.29 -4.90 0.24
C MET A 73 11.10 -5.26 -1.23
N ILE A 74 9.97 -5.86 -1.60
CA ILE A 74 9.65 -6.17 -3.00
C ILE A 74 9.48 -4.89 -3.83
N ILE A 75 8.80 -3.86 -3.30
CA ILE A 75 8.69 -2.54 -3.94
C ILE A 75 10.07 -1.94 -4.21
N THR A 76 10.98 -2.02 -3.25
CA THR A 76 12.35 -1.51 -3.41
C THR A 76 13.08 -2.27 -4.52
N THR A 77 12.91 -3.60 -4.57
CA THR A 77 13.49 -4.44 -5.62
C THR A 77 12.94 -4.10 -7.00
N LEU A 78 11.61 -3.95 -7.12
CA LEU A 78 10.93 -3.54 -8.36
C LEU A 78 11.38 -2.16 -8.84
N SER A 79 11.62 -1.23 -7.92
CA SER A 79 12.14 0.09 -8.24
C SER A 79 13.54 0.02 -8.83
N ASP A 80 14.43 -0.75 -8.21
CA ASP A 80 15.79 -0.97 -8.70
C ASP A 80 15.80 -1.68 -10.06
N MET A 81 14.88 -2.64 -10.27
CA MET A 81 14.67 -3.28 -11.56
C MET A 81 14.28 -2.27 -12.64
N GLY A 82 13.31 -1.38 -12.35
CA GLY A 82 12.90 -0.31 -13.27
C GLY A 82 14.03 0.66 -13.62
N ILE A 83 14.90 1.01 -12.66
CA ILE A 83 16.08 1.85 -12.88
C ILE A 83 17.10 1.16 -13.81
N ARG A 84 17.24 -0.16 -13.69
CA ARG A 84 18.23 -0.95 -14.43
C ARG A 84 17.70 -1.54 -15.74
N ASN A 85 16.47 -1.21 -16.13
CA ASN A 85 15.76 -1.82 -17.26
C ASN A 85 15.77 -3.36 -17.19
N VAL A 86 15.53 -3.88 -15.99
CA VAL A 86 15.32 -5.30 -15.75
C VAL A 86 13.83 -5.50 -15.52
N SER A 87 13.29 -6.57 -16.06
CA SER A 87 11.95 -7.06 -15.80
C SER A 87 12.04 -8.50 -15.29
N HIS A 88 11.05 -8.93 -14.52
CA HIS A 88 10.90 -10.33 -14.12
C HIS A 88 10.06 -11.10 -15.14
N GLY A 89 8.97 -10.51 -15.63
CA GLY A 89 8.13 -11.08 -16.67
C GLY A 89 7.09 -12.10 -16.21
N GLY A 90 6.82 -12.21 -14.91
CA GLY A 90 5.85 -13.17 -14.37
C GLY A 90 5.84 -13.22 -12.85
N MET A 91 5.46 -12.12 -12.20
CA MET A 91 5.48 -12.00 -10.73
C MET A 91 4.14 -12.30 -10.07
N SER A 92 3.12 -12.67 -10.84
CA SER A 92 1.79 -12.98 -10.31
C SER A 92 1.75 -14.29 -9.51
N ASN A 93 2.72 -15.18 -9.75
CA ASN A 93 2.69 -16.54 -9.25
C ASN A 93 3.59 -16.69 -8.00
N PRO A 94 3.16 -17.45 -6.97
CA PRO A 94 3.98 -17.75 -5.80
C PRO A 94 5.34 -18.41 -6.12
N GLU A 95 5.48 -19.05 -7.28
CA GLU A 95 6.73 -19.67 -7.74
C GLU A 95 7.84 -18.66 -8.09
N SER A 96 7.48 -17.39 -8.23
CA SER A 96 8.39 -16.27 -8.48
C SER A 96 9.06 -15.77 -7.20
N TYR A 97 8.68 -16.34 -6.06
CA TYR A 97 9.11 -15.92 -4.74
C TYR A 97 9.75 -17.07 -3.98
N ALA A 98 10.78 -16.75 -3.22
CA ALA A 98 11.47 -17.66 -2.32
C ALA A 98 11.54 -17.09 -0.92
N LEU A 99 11.64 -17.97 0.07
CA LEU A 99 11.86 -17.63 1.45
C LEU A 99 13.34 -17.83 1.82
N THR A 100 13.92 -16.85 2.51
CA THR A 100 15.24 -16.98 3.12
C THR A 100 15.19 -17.69 4.46
N GLU A 101 16.36 -18.09 4.98
CA GLU A 101 16.50 -18.58 6.36
C GLU A 101 16.02 -17.54 7.40
N SER A 102 16.13 -16.24 7.08
CA SER A 102 15.61 -15.13 7.88
C SER A 102 14.10 -14.88 7.70
N LEU A 103 13.40 -15.74 6.96
CA LEU A 103 11.99 -15.61 6.60
C LEU A 103 11.66 -14.38 5.75
N ASP A 104 12.63 -13.86 4.99
CA ASP A 104 12.40 -12.78 4.04
C ASP A 104 11.98 -13.33 2.68
N ILE A 105 11.04 -12.65 2.04
CA ILE A 105 10.56 -12.98 0.71
C ILE A 105 11.48 -12.31 -0.32
N LYS A 106 12.00 -13.10 -1.25
CA LYS A 106 12.88 -12.66 -2.34
C LYS A 106 12.31 -13.04 -3.70
N LEU A 107 12.55 -12.20 -4.69
CA LEU A 107 12.25 -12.52 -6.10
C LEU A 107 13.33 -13.45 -6.66
N ILE A 108 12.88 -14.52 -7.31
CA ILE A 108 13.73 -15.52 -7.96
C ILE A 108 13.38 -15.62 -9.45
N ASN A 109 14.18 -16.34 -10.24
CA ASN A 109 13.95 -16.52 -11.68
C ASN A 109 13.88 -15.20 -12.48
N MET A 110 14.58 -14.17 -12.01
CA MET A 110 14.72 -12.90 -12.74
C MET A 110 15.56 -13.12 -14.00
N GLY A 111 14.91 -13.09 -15.16
CA GLY A 111 15.54 -13.15 -16.48
C GLY A 111 15.33 -11.86 -17.24
N LYS A 112 16.36 -11.39 -17.95
CA LYS A 112 16.21 -10.31 -18.94
C LYS A 112 15.27 -10.82 -20.04
N ASN A 113 14.02 -10.39 -20.07
CA ASN A 113 13.15 -10.76 -21.17
C ASN A 113 13.46 -9.90 -22.39
N GLU A 114 13.97 -10.57 -23.42
CA GLU A 114 13.82 -10.15 -24.81
C GLU A 114 12.33 -10.32 -25.17
N ASN A 115 11.73 -9.25 -25.68
CA ASN A 115 10.35 -9.13 -26.21
C ASN A 115 9.22 -8.72 -25.22
N SER A 116 8.80 -7.46 -25.38
CA SER A 116 7.48 -6.87 -25.06
C SER A 116 7.02 -6.66 -23.61
N ARG A 117 7.50 -7.43 -22.61
CA ARG A 117 7.11 -7.20 -21.20
C ARG A 117 7.99 -6.15 -20.52
N THR A 118 7.36 -5.10 -19.99
CA THR A 118 8.01 -4.01 -19.26
C THR A 118 7.89 -4.21 -17.75
N TYR A 119 8.70 -3.53 -16.95
CA TYR A 119 8.54 -3.54 -15.48
C TYR A 119 7.16 -3.05 -15.00
N GLN A 120 6.41 -2.29 -15.82
CA GLN A 120 5.01 -1.95 -15.51
C GLN A 120 4.12 -3.19 -15.45
N HIS A 121 4.41 -4.20 -16.27
CA HIS A 121 3.71 -5.48 -16.20
C HIS A 121 4.06 -6.20 -14.89
N ASP A 122 5.31 -6.11 -14.43
CA ASP A 122 5.72 -6.67 -13.14
C ASP A 122 5.02 -6.00 -11.95
N LEU A 123 4.73 -4.70 -12.03
CA LEU A 123 3.94 -3.99 -11.02
C LEU A 123 2.49 -4.51 -10.95
N ALA A 124 1.86 -4.70 -12.11
CA ALA A 124 0.51 -5.25 -12.19
C ALA A 124 0.45 -6.72 -11.72
N ASP A 125 1.45 -7.52 -12.12
CA ASP A 125 1.64 -8.90 -11.69
C ASP A 125 1.83 -8.97 -10.17
N PHE A 126 2.61 -8.06 -9.59
CA PHE A 126 2.78 -7.98 -8.14
C PHE A 126 1.46 -7.63 -7.43
N GLY A 127 0.70 -6.66 -7.94
CA GLY A 127 -0.65 -6.36 -7.42
C GLY A 127 -1.58 -7.58 -7.46
N THR A 128 -1.49 -8.36 -8.54
CA THR A 128 -2.24 -9.61 -8.73
C THR A 128 -1.84 -10.66 -7.69
N PHE A 129 -0.54 -10.88 -7.49
CA PHE A 129 -0.01 -11.77 -6.46
C PHE A 129 -0.56 -11.39 -5.08
N LEU A 130 -0.49 -10.12 -4.69
CA LEU A 130 -0.98 -9.66 -3.39
C LEU A 130 -2.49 -9.91 -3.20
N CYS A 131 -3.30 -9.78 -4.25
CA CYS A 131 -4.74 -10.04 -4.20
C CYS A 131 -5.10 -11.52 -4.13
N GLN A 132 -4.35 -12.36 -4.85
CA GLN A 132 -4.59 -13.80 -4.91
C GLN A 132 -4.08 -14.54 -3.67
N THR A 133 -3.18 -13.90 -2.92
CA THR A 133 -2.52 -14.50 -1.77
C THR A 133 -3.42 -14.46 -0.53
N PRO A 134 -4.01 -15.59 -0.09
CA PRO A 134 -5.09 -15.60 0.91
C PRO A 134 -4.66 -15.05 2.28
N TYR A 135 -3.41 -15.33 2.67
CA TYR A 135 -2.81 -14.94 3.94
C TYR A 135 -2.18 -13.55 3.92
N ILE A 136 -2.24 -12.82 2.79
CA ILE A 136 -2.07 -11.36 2.79
C ILE A 136 -3.43 -10.70 3.00
N GLY A 137 -4.50 -11.32 2.49
CA GLY A 137 -5.89 -10.87 2.66
C GLY A 137 -6.18 -9.48 2.10
N ALA A 138 -5.36 -9.04 1.13
CA ALA A 138 -5.38 -7.69 0.59
C ALA A 138 -6.78 -7.22 0.17
N SER A 139 -7.54 -8.09 -0.50
CA SER A 139 -8.92 -7.82 -0.95
C SER A 139 -9.94 -7.58 0.17
N LYS A 140 -9.63 -7.94 1.42
CA LYS A 140 -10.51 -7.75 2.59
C LYS A 140 -10.24 -6.43 3.33
N CYS A 141 -9.19 -5.69 2.95
CA CYS A 141 -8.80 -4.45 3.61
C CYS A 141 -9.41 -3.24 2.89
N THR A 142 -10.12 -2.37 3.62
CA THR A 142 -10.75 -1.19 3.01
C THR A 142 -9.72 -0.21 2.45
N SER A 143 -8.55 -0.13 3.10
CA SER A 143 -7.39 0.63 2.64
C SER A 143 -6.70 0.05 1.40
N TRP A 144 -7.08 -1.16 0.96
CA TRP A 144 -6.48 -1.77 -0.24
C TRP A 144 -6.85 -1.04 -1.52
N THR A 145 -8.07 -0.50 -1.63
CA THR A 145 -8.56 0.17 -2.84
C THR A 145 -7.63 1.30 -3.29
N GLY A 146 -7.19 2.16 -2.35
CA GLY A 146 -6.25 3.24 -2.66
C GLY A 146 -4.86 2.72 -3.05
N PHE A 147 -4.34 1.74 -2.32
CA PHE A 147 -3.04 1.14 -2.64
C PHE A 147 -3.04 0.45 -4.02
N HIS A 148 -4.08 -0.33 -4.32
CA HIS A 148 -4.25 -1.01 -5.59
C HIS A 148 -4.38 -0.02 -6.76
N PHE A 149 -5.11 1.08 -6.57
CA PHE A 149 -5.14 2.17 -7.55
C PHE A 149 -3.74 2.77 -7.74
N LEU A 150 -3.03 3.07 -6.65
CA LEU A 150 -1.70 3.68 -6.70
C LEU A 150 -0.71 2.81 -7.47
N ILE A 151 -0.58 1.52 -7.13
CA ILE A 151 0.44 0.64 -7.72
C ILE A 151 0.22 0.39 -9.23
N ASN A 152 -1.03 0.51 -9.70
CA ASN A 152 -1.40 0.38 -11.10
C ASN A 152 -1.46 1.72 -11.85
N SER A 153 -1.10 2.84 -11.20
CA SER A 153 -1.12 4.17 -11.81
C SER A 153 0.13 4.41 -12.67
N ASN A 154 -0.01 5.25 -13.70
CA ASN A 154 1.08 5.74 -14.52
C ASN A 154 2.09 6.56 -13.70
N ALA A 155 1.70 7.13 -12.56
CA ALA A 155 2.65 7.74 -11.63
C ALA A 155 3.75 6.74 -11.21
N MET A 156 3.42 5.44 -11.11
CA MET A 156 4.37 4.38 -10.76
C MET A 156 5.21 3.90 -11.94
N SER A 157 4.95 4.43 -13.13
CA SER A 157 5.76 4.22 -14.32
C SER A 157 6.85 5.27 -14.54
N GLN A 158 6.96 6.24 -13.63
CA GLN A 158 8.05 7.22 -13.69
C GLN A 158 9.27 6.68 -12.98
N ARG A 159 10.42 6.64 -13.66
CA ARG A 159 11.67 6.15 -13.07
C ARG A 159 12.05 7.01 -11.84
N TYR A 160 12.62 6.38 -10.82
CA TYR A 160 13.34 6.96 -9.67
C TYR A 160 12.58 7.36 -8.40
N LEU A 161 11.30 7.75 -8.42
CA LEU A 161 10.64 8.31 -7.22
C LEU A 161 9.40 7.55 -6.73
N TRP A 162 8.87 6.64 -7.54
CA TRP A 162 7.59 6.00 -7.23
C TRP A 162 7.64 5.09 -5.99
N ALA A 163 8.79 4.46 -5.73
CA ALA A 163 8.94 3.56 -4.59
C ALA A 163 8.70 4.27 -3.25
N ASP A 164 9.21 5.49 -3.10
CA ASP A 164 9.02 6.27 -1.88
C ASP A 164 7.57 6.75 -1.72
N ILE A 165 6.90 7.03 -2.83
CA ILE A 165 5.46 7.31 -2.83
C ILE A 165 4.68 6.10 -2.34
N VAL A 166 4.96 4.90 -2.86
CA VAL A 166 4.26 3.68 -2.43
C VAL A 166 4.57 3.35 -0.97
N LYS A 167 5.84 3.41 -0.56
CA LYS A 167 6.24 3.17 0.84
C LYS A 167 5.68 4.21 1.81
N GLY A 168 5.39 5.42 1.32
CA GLY A 168 4.73 6.50 2.05
C GLY A 168 3.21 6.40 2.12
N HIS A 169 2.61 5.38 1.49
CA HIS A 169 1.17 5.17 1.53
C HIS A 169 0.68 4.83 2.95
N PRO A 170 -0.46 5.36 3.43
CA PRO A 170 -0.98 5.15 4.78
C PRO A 170 -1.02 3.69 5.25
N LEU A 171 -1.31 2.77 4.33
CA LEU A 171 -1.31 1.32 4.59
C LEU A 171 -0.01 0.80 5.25
N PHE A 172 1.13 1.45 5.00
CA PHE A 172 2.45 1.03 5.44
C PHE A 172 3.04 1.82 6.60
N LEU A 173 2.35 2.89 7.02
CA LEU A 173 2.86 3.84 7.99
C LEU A 173 2.47 3.44 9.41
N ASP A 174 3.40 3.63 10.34
CA ASP A 174 3.11 3.63 11.77
C ASP A 174 2.10 4.75 12.12
N PRO A 175 1.36 4.65 13.24
CA PRO A 175 0.29 5.59 13.54
C PRO A 175 0.73 7.07 13.56
N PRO A 176 1.84 7.47 14.21
CA PRO A 176 2.34 8.85 14.12
C PRO A 176 2.58 9.33 12.69
N SER A 177 3.28 8.52 11.87
CA SER A 177 3.54 8.85 10.46
C SER A 177 2.26 8.92 9.62
N LYS A 178 1.29 8.05 9.92
CA LYS A 178 -0.03 8.02 9.26
C LYS A 178 -0.83 9.30 9.54
N LEU A 179 -0.87 9.77 10.78
CA LEU A 179 -1.53 11.03 11.11
C LEU A 179 -0.87 12.23 10.40
N ARG A 180 0.47 12.27 10.35
CA ARG A 180 1.18 13.30 9.58
C ARG A 180 0.84 13.22 8.08
N CYS A 181 0.76 12.02 7.52
CA CYS A 181 0.33 11.82 6.13
C CYS A 181 -1.06 12.41 5.87
N TYR A 182 -1.99 12.29 6.81
CA TYR A 182 -3.35 12.81 6.69
C TYR A 182 -3.38 14.35 6.73
N VAL A 183 -2.54 14.96 7.58
CA VAL A 183 -2.37 16.43 7.61
C VAL A 183 -1.74 16.93 6.30
N ASN A 184 -0.69 16.27 5.80
CA ASN A 184 -0.05 16.64 4.53
C ASN A 184 -1.01 16.56 3.34
N LEU A 185 -1.96 15.62 3.36
CA LEU A 185 -3.00 15.53 2.34
C LEU A 185 -3.92 16.75 2.35
N PHE A 186 -4.30 17.23 3.53
CA PHE A 186 -5.06 18.47 3.66
C PHE A 186 -4.26 19.66 3.12
N GLU A 187 -3.00 19.81 3.53
CA GLU A 187 -2.13 20.90 3.04
C GLU A 187 -1.98 20.87 1.52
N TRP A 188 -1.78 19.70 0.93
CA TRP A 188 -1.80 19.54 -0.52
C TRP A 188 -3.13 19.99 -1.14
N SER A 189 -4.27 19.59 -0.55
CA SER A 189 -5.59 19.93 -1.08
C SER A 189 -5.87 21.44 -1.07
N GLU A 190 -5.21 22.21 -0.21
CA GLU A 190 -5.33 23.67 -0.16
C GLU A 190 -4.46 24.39 -1.21
N LEU A 191 -3.47 23.70 -1.76
CA LEU A 191 -2.52 24.28 -2.72
C LEU A 191 -2.91 24.04 -4.19
N ILE A 192 -3.76 23.05 -4.45
CA ILE A 192 -4.18 22.70 -5.82
C ILE A 192 -5.27 23.63 -6.35
N GLN A 193 -5.36 23.75 -7.68
CA GLN A 193 -6.37 24.60 -8.31
C GLN A 193 -7.78 24.00 -8.18
N ILE A 194 -8.82 24.84 -8.27
CA ILE A 194 -10.22 24.41 -8.19
C ILE A 194 -10.53 23.30 -9.20
N SER A 195 -10.05 23.41 -10.44
CA SER A 195 -10.27 22.39 -11.48
C SER A 195 -9.62 21.04 -11.13
N GLU A 196 -8.45 21.06 -10.50
CA GLU A 196 -7.75 19.85 -10.04
C GLU A 196 -8.46 19.24 -8.83
N LYS A 197 -8.92 20.10 -7.90
CA LYS A 197 -9.74 19.70 -6.75
C LYS A 197 -11.05 19.04 -7.20
N THR A 198 -11.74 19.60 -8.19
CA THR A 198 -12.93 18.96 -8.78
C THR A 198 -12.61 17.59 -9.39
N ALA A 199 -11.54 17.48 -10.19
CA ALA A 199 -11.14 16.20 -10.77
C ALA A 199 -10.76 15.16 -9.71
N PHE A 200 -10.11 15.57 -8.63
CA PHE A 200 -9.82 14.74 -7.47
C PHE A 200 -11.11 14.25 -6.79
N CYS A 201 -12.08 15.13 -6.55
CA CYS A 201 -13.36 14.75 -5.94
C CYS A 201 -14.17 13.81 -6.84
N ASP A 202 -14.20 14.04 -8.16
CA ASP A 202 -14.83 13.15 -9.13
C ASP A 202 -14.18 11.75 -9.09
N ALA A 203 -12.86 11.69 -8.95
CA ALA A 203 -12.11 10.45 -8.87
C ALA A 203 -12.38 9.71 -7.54
N CYS A 204 -12.45 10.43 -6.42
CA CYS A 204 -12.90 9.89 -5.14
C CYS A 204 -14.30 9.29 -5.26
N TYR A 205 -15.22 9.95 -5.98
CA TYR A 205 -16.57 9.43 -6.24
C TYR A 205 -16.57 8.11 -7.02
N LYS A 206 -15.73 8.01 -8.06
CA LYS A 206 -15.60 6.75 -8.83
C LYS A 206 -15.10 5.58 -7.99
N LEU A 207 -14.17 5.83 -7.07
CA LEU A 207 -13.57 4.78 -6.25
C LEU A 207 -14.35 4.50 -4.95
N MET A 208 -15.10 5.48 -4.44
CA MET A 208 -15.80 5.40 -3.15
C MET A 208 -17.17 6.09 -3.19
N PRO A 209 -18.11 5.60 -4.02
CA PRO A 209 -19.43 6.20 -4.16
C PRO A 209 -20.26 6.14 -2.86
N ASP A 210 -20.03 5.12 -2.02
CA ASP A 210 -20.80 4.90 -0.78
C ASP A 210 -20.68 6.06 0.23
N LEU A 211 -19.56 6.79 0.21
CA LEU A 211 -19.36 7.94 1.10
C LEU A 211 -20.33 9.09 0.80
N THR A 212 -20.87 9.17 -0.41
CA THR A 212 -21.86 10.21 -0.80
C THR A 212 -23.28 9.90 -0.35
N GLN A 213 -23.57 8.67 0.09
CA GLN A 213 -24.91 8.28 0.51
C GLN A 213 -25.32 8.91 1.85
N LYS A 214 -24.38 9.51 2.58
CA LYS A 214 -24.62 10.23 3.84
C LYS A 214 -23.93 11.59 3.82
N THR A 215 -24.49 12.55 4.55
CA THR A 215 -23.80 13.81 4.86
C THR A 215 -22.64 13.56 5.81
N LEU A 216 -21.69 14.50 5.92
CA LEU A 216 -20.61 14.41 6.91
C LEU A 216 -21.19 14.20 8.31
N TRP A 217 -22.26 14.93 8.65
CA TRP A 217 -23.03 14.74 9.87
C TRP A 217 -23.49 13.30 10.07
N GLY A 218 -24.06 12.66 9.03
CA GLY A 218 -24.53 11.28 9.09
C GLY A 218 -23.45 10.24 9.35
N TRP A 219 -22.17 10.56 9.10
CA TRP A 219 -21.03 9.72 9.45
C TRP A 219 -20.57 9.94 10.90
N ILE A 220 -20.60 11.17 11.38
CA ILE A 220 -19.96 11.55 12.65
C ILE A 220 -20.92 11.66 13.83
N SER A 221 -22.24 11.73 13.60
CA SER A 221 -23.27 11.98 14.62
C SER A 221 -23.28 10.93 15.73
N CYS A 222 -22.79 9.72 15.44
CA CYS A 222 -22.69 8.62 16.41
C CYS A 222 -21.50 8.77 17.38
N CYS A 223 -20.70 9.84 17.27
CA CYS A 223 -19.55 10.08 18.13
C CYS A 223 -19.59 11.49 18.72
N PRO A 224 -19.90 11.65 20.03
CA PRO A 224 -20.04 12.97 20.67
C PRO A 224 -18.81 13.87 20.53
N ALA A 225 -17.59 13.33 20.63
CA ALA A 225 -16.36 14.09 20.43
C ALA A 225 -16.22 14.58 18.98
N SER A 226 -16.62 13.75 18.00
CA SER A 226 -16.62 14.11 16.58
C SER A 226 -17.65 15.20 16.28
N VAL A 227 -18.83 15.12 16.91
CA VAL A 227 -19.87 16.16 16.84
C VAL A 227 -19.36 17.50 17.35
N LYS A 228 -18.66 17.53 18.48
CA LYS A 228 -18.12 18.78 19.03
C LYS A 228 -17.06 19.41 18.11
N ILE A 229 -16.18 18.59 17.53
CA ILE A 229 -15.20 19.04 16.54
C ILE A 229 -15.92 19.65 15.32
N TYR A 230 -16.99 18.99 14.85
CA TYR A 230 -17.77 19.47 13.73
C TYR A 230 -18.50 20.78 14.01
N LEU A 231 -19.18 20.90 15.16
CA LEU A 231 -19.92 22.12 15.52
C LEU A 231 -19.00 23.35 15.69
N ASN A 232 -17.73 23.13 16.01
CA ASN A 232 -16.74 24.20 16.16
C ASN A 232 -16.16 24.71 14.82
N GLN A 233 -16.54 24.12 13.68
CA GLN A 233 -15.96 24.42 12.38
C GLN A 233 -17.03 24.50 11.29
N ALA A 234 -16.73 25.28 10.24
CA ALA A 234 -17.57 25.32 9.04
C ALA A 234 -17.00 24.39 7.98
N TYR A 235 -17.85 23.50 7.45
CA TYR A 235 -17.54 22.60 6.34
C TYR A 235 -18.25 23.13 5.10
N LYS A 236 -17.47 23.59 4.13
CA LYS A 236 -17.93 24.27 2.90
C LYS A 236 -17.19 23.77 1.67
N GLY A 237 -16.66 22.55 1.73
CA GLY A 237 -15.99 21.94 0.59
C GLY A 237 -16.91 21.86 -0.61
N ILE A 238 -16.30 21.78 -1.80
CA ILE A 238 -17.04 21.62 -3.06
C ILE A 238 -17.71 20.23 -3.10
N SER A 239 -17.19 19.28 -2.33
CA SER A 239 -17.77 17.95 -2.15
C SER A 239 -17.57 17.43 -0.72
N ILE A 240 -18.33 16.38 -0.39
CA ILE A 240 -18.18 15.64 0.87
C ILE A 240 -16.75 15.15 1.11
N TYR A 241 -15.99 14.82 0.07
CA TYR A 241 -14.62 14.32 0.21
C TYR A 241 -13.67 15.37 0.78
N GLU A 242 -13.83 16.63 0.38
CA GLU A 242 -13.05 17.74 0.92
C GLU A 242 -13.42 18.04 2.37
N ASP A 243 -14.72 17.97 2.68
CA ASP A 243 -15.21 18.11 4.05
C ASP A 243 -14.65 17.00 4.95
N ILE A 244 -14.55 15.76 4.46
CA ILE A 244 -13.93 14.65 5.21
C ILE A 244 -12.44 14.92 5.45
N ILE A 245 -11.65 15.34 4.44
CA ILE A 245 -10.22 15.65 4.62
C ILE A 245 -10.03 16.75 5.66
N THR A 246 -10.83 17.82 5.57
CA THR A 246 -10.83 18.94 6.51
C THR A 246 -11.21 18.48 7.92
N PHE A 247 -12.24 17.64 8.02
CA PHE A 247 -12.69 17.06 9.28
C PHE A 247 -11.59 16.22 9.93
N VAL A 248 -10.93 15.33 9.19
CA VAL A 248 -9.83 14.50 9.69
C VAL A 248 -8.67 15.36 10.18
N LYS A 249 -8.26 16.41 9.45
CA LYS A 249 -7.24 17.36 9.91
C LYS A 249 -7.65 18.01 11.23
N ASN A 250 -8.89 18.46 11.37
CA ASN A 250 -9.39 19.08 12.60
C ASN A 250 -9.47 18.07 13.76
N MET A 251 -9.81 16.80 13.48
CA MET A 251 -9.72 15.74 14.49
C MET A 251 -8.29 15.54 15.01
N ILE A 252 -7.30 15.60 14.13
CA ILE A 252 -5.89 15.41 14.49
C ILE A 252 -5.38 16.61 15.31
N LEU A 253 -5.64 17.83 14.86
CA LEU A 253 -5.08 19.04 15.46
C LEU A 253 -5.82 19.47 16.74
N HIS A 254 -7.13 19.28 16.80
CA HIS A 254 -7.98 19.83 17.85
C HIS A 254 -8.82 18.77 18.57
N GLY A 255 -9.04 17.63 17.94
CA GLY A 255 -9.86 16.56 18.48
C GLY A 255 -9.18 15.76 19.61
N ARG A 256 -7.87 15.95 19.83
CA ARG A 256 -7.13 15.13 20.79
C ARG A 256 -7.69 15.22 22.21
N GLN A 257 -7.87 16.45 22.68
CA GLN A 257 -8.42 16.72 24.00
C GLN A 257 -9.88 16.27 24.12
N GLU A 258 -10.69 16.51 23.08
CA GLU A 258 -12.11 16.16 23.07
C GLU A 258 -12.34 14.64 23.11
N LEU A 259 -11.54 13.89 22.36
CA LEU A 259 -11.58 12.43 22.35
C LEU A 259 -11.03 11.84 23.64
N MET A 260 -9.99 12.45 24.25
CA MET A 260 -9.49 12.04 25.56
C MET A 260 -10.53 12.26 26.66
N ASN A 261 -11.18 13.42 26.67
CA ASN A 261 -12.20 13.78 27.67
C ASN A 261 -13.44 12.86 27.58
N ALA A 262 -13.87 12.52 26.36
CA ALA A 262 -15.04 11.67 26.14
C ALA A 262 -14.82 10.20 26.52
N ASN A 263 -13.57 9.73 26.66
CA ASN A 263 -13.25 8.30 26.81
C ASN A 263 -12.31 7.99 27.99
N GLY A 264 -12.26 8.83 29.02
CA GLY A 264 -11.53 8.50 30.25
C GLY A 264 -9.99 8.57 30.17
N GLY A 265 -9.43 9.35 29.24
CA GLY A 265 -8.11 9.95 29.44
C GLY A 265 -6.87 9.33 28.79
N ARG A 266 -6.97 8.31 27.92
CA ARG A 266 -5.81 7.89 27.09
C ARG A 266 -6.21 7.46 25.68
N TRP A 267 -5.91 8.30 24.69
CA TRP A 267 -5.94 7.95 23.27
C TRP A 267 -4.55 8.09 22.69
N SER A 268 -3.94 6.96 22.30
CA SER A 268 -2.69 6.96 21.52
C SER A 268 -2.96 7.25 20.04
N ASP A 269 -1.91 7.56 19.27
CA ASP A 269 -2.04 7.79 17.81
C ASP A 269 -2.67 6.59 17.08
N ALA A 270 -2.45 5.37 17.59
CA ALA A 270 -3.11 4.17 17.08
C ALA A 270 -4.64 4.23 17.25
N HIS A 271 -5.13 4.72 18.39
CA HIS A 271 -6.57 4.89 18.62
C HIS A 271 -7.17 5.96 17.70
N PHE A 272 -6.43 7.05 17.44
CA PHE A 272 -6.85 8.07 16.47
C PHE A 272 -6.97 7.53 15.06
N CYS A 273 -5.92 6.84 14.59
CA CYS A 273 -5.92 6.22 13.28
C CYS A 273 -7.10 5.24 13.15
N HIS A 274 -7.29 4.38 14.15
CA HIS A 274 -8.40 3.44 14.16
C HIS A 274 -9.75 4.14 14.09
N LYS A 275 -9.94 5.24 14.83
CA LYS A 275 -11.20 5.97 14.80
C LYS A 275 -11.48 6.64 13.44
N ILE A 276 -10.45 7.17 12.79
CA ILE A 276 -10.57 7.75 11.45
C ILE A 276 -10.97 6.67 10.45
N GLU A 277 -10.32 5.49 10.48
CA GLU A 277 -10.67 4.38 9.60
C GLU A 277 -12.08 3.83 9.88
N GLN A 278 -12.54 3.82 11.15
CA GLN A 278 -13.93 3.44 11.45
C GLN A 278 -14.96 4.42 10.86
N LEU A 279 -14.66 5.72 10.87
CA LEU A 279 -15.56 6.75 10.36
C LEU A 279 -15.56 6.80 8.84
N PHE A 280 -14.40 6.61 8.22
CA PHE A 280 -14.20 6.73 6.77
C PHE A 280 -13.34 5.58 6.23
N PRO A 281 -13.86 4.34 6.21
CA PRO A 281 -13.06 3.14 5.90
C PRO A 281 -12.41 3.23 4.52
N GLY A 282 -11.08 3.21 4.47
CA GLY A 282 -10.31 3.23 3.22
C GLY A 282 -10.22 4.59 2.52
N PHE A 283 -10.92 5.63 3.02
CA PHE A 283 -10.95 6.94 2.38
C PHE A 283 -9.58 7.59 2.30
N MET A 284 -8.86 7.63 3.42
CA MET A 284 -7.57 8.30 3.47
C MET A 284 -6.51 7.60 2.60
N SER A 285 -6.65 6.28 2.41
CA SER A 285 -5.86 5.51 1.46
C SER A 285 -6.14 5.94 0.01
N VAL A 286 -7.41 5.98 -0.40
CA VAL A 286 -7.82 6.42 -1.75
C VAL A 286 -7.42 7.86 -2.02
N ALA A 287 -7.68 8.76 -1.06
CA ALA A 287 -7.35 10.17 -1.18
C ALA A 287 -5.84 10.40 -1.30
N TYR A 288 -5.02 9.67 -0.52
CA TYR A 288 -3.57 9.68 -0.69
C TYR A 288 -3.17 9.24 -2.11
N ALA A 289 -3.68 8.10 -2.57
CA ALA A 289 -3.34 7.55 -3.88
C ALA A 289 -3.69 8.51 -5.03
N LEU A 290 -4.87 9.12 -4.97
CA LEU A 290 -5.31 10.12 -5.95
C LEU A 290 -4.48 11.41 -5.90
N SER A 291 -3.99 11.83 -4.72
CA SER A 291 -3.08 12.98 -4.60
C SER A 291 -1.73 12.78 -5.29
N LYS A 292 -1.38 11.53 -5.61
CA LYS A 292 -0.14 11.14 -6.29
C LYS A 292 -0.37 10.72 -7.74
N ALA A 293 -1.63 10.64 -8.17
CA ALA A 293 -2.00 10.25 -9.52
C ALA A 293 -1.57 11.30 -10.54
N THR A 294 -1.15 10.86 -11.72
CA THR A 294 -0.94 11.79 -12.84
C THR A 294 -2.27 12.23 -13.45
N ARG A 295 -2.25 13.28 -14.26
CA ARG A 295 -3.43 13.68 -15.05
C ARG A 295 -3.92 12.56 -15.97
N SER A 296 -3.01 11.76 -16.51
CA SER A 296 -3.36 10.59 -17.34
C SER A 296 -4.11 9.53 -16.53
N ASP A 297 -3.77 9.35 -15.26
CA ASP A 297 -4.45 8.40 -14.37
C ASP A 297 -5.87 8.85 -14.07
N LEU A 298 -6.03 10.13 -13.73
CA LEU A 298 -7.35 10.72 -13.48
C LEU A 298 -8.23 10.68 -14.73
N ASN A 299 -7.68 11.01 -15.90
CA ASN A 299 -8.40 10.93 -17.17
C ASN A 299 -8.88 9.50 -17.47
N LYS A 300 -8.00 8.50 -17.31
CA LYS A 300 -8.34 7.08 -17.49
C LYS A 300 -9.44 6.64 -16.53
N LEU A 301 -9.35 7.00 -15.25
CA LEU A 301 -10.36 6.67 -14.25
C LEU A 301 -11.71 7.35 -14.52
N LEU A 302 -11.69 8.59 -15.00
CA LEU A 302 -12.87 9.39 -15.26
C LEU A 302 -13.46 9.15 -16.66
N GLY A 303 -12.83 8.35 -17.51
CA GLY A 303 -13.25 8.13 -18.89
C GLY A 303 -13.13 9.36 -19.78
N ARG A 304 -12.18 10.26 -19.47
CA ARG A 304 -11.90 11.47 -20.26
C ARG A 304 -10.74 11.15 -21.21
N ALA A 305 -10.98 11.24 -22.51
CA ALA A 305 -9.95 11.03 -23.55
C ALA A 305 -8.93 12.19 -23.55
#